data_AF-A2GP31-F1
#
_entry.id   AF-A2GP31-F1
#
_cell.length_a   1.000
_cell.length_b   1.000
_cell.length_c   1.000
_cell.angle_alpha   90.00
_cell.angle_beta   90.00
_cell.angle_gamma   90.00
#
_symmetry.space_group_name_H-M   'P 1'
#
loop_
_entity.id
_entity.type
_entity.pdbx_description
1 polymer ?
#
loop_
_entity_poly.entity_id
_entity_poly.type
_entity_poly.pdbx_seq_one_letter_code
_entity_poly.pdbx_strand_id
1 'polypeptide(L)'
;IKNAIEWFKAKKSDVKIALIAFRDLIYAKKLNKSINKNDTEYINFLSIDGVDELVSEIEYIPCQGGMGDGPEDWNSAFKAYFKLDFRKEASQIIFFITDNGAHHPEFHSHPDNEIAAKLFAEGKSNFQTDDEKYSIDDFIGPNEILTQKDQLEVYIKQLAKQNPLWILCPFGYHAFYPMEKLYRKLKNNNPSTNCINITFKGYCPKKRLEHLNKDFYKIIDIESDATSRNSRTDLLENLSPQDLGKIFEEIFTQTKLFIEKATMF
;
A
#
# COMPACT_ATOMS: atom_id res chain seq x y z
N ILE A 1 5.41 -11.48 7.25
CA ILE A 1 5.61 -10.97 8.63
C ILE A 1 6.47 -11.92 9.47
N LYS A 2 6.07 -13.19 9.68
CA LYS A 2 6.85 -14.21 10.42
C LYS A 2 8.33 -14.30 10.02
N ASN A 3 8.63 -14.44 8.72
CA ASN A 3 10.03 -14.48 8.24
C ASN A 3 10.83 -13.19 8.55
N ALA A 4 10.18 -12.01 8.49
CA ALA A 4 10.84 -10.74 8.80
C ALA A 4 11.17 -10.64 10.30
N ILE A 5 10.26 -11.13 11.14
CA ILE A 5 10.46 -11.19 12.59
C ILE A 5 11.66 -12.07 12.94
N GLU A 6 11.72 -13.28 12.39
CA GLU A 6 12.82 -14.22 12.65
C GLU A 6 14.17 -13.63 12.24
N TRP A 7 14.22 -12.97 11.09
CA TRP A 7 15.42 -12.29 10.62
C TRP A 7 15.88 -11.16 11.54
N PHE A 8 14.97 -10.29 11.98
CA PHE A 8 15.30 -9.20 12.91
C PHE A 8 15.74 -9.72 14.28
N LYS A 9 15.11 -10.78 14.79
CA LYS A 9 15.54 -11.47 16.03
C LYS A 9 16.95 -12.04 15.89
N ALA A 10 17.26 -12.71 14.78
CA ALA A 10 18.58 -13.29 14.53
C ALA A 10 19.69 -12.23 14.49
N LYS A 11 19.38 -11.01 14.02
CA LYS A 11 20.31 -9.87 13.98
C LYS A 11 20.45 -9.13 15.32
N LYS A 12 19.77 -9.59 16.40
CA LYS A 12 19.75 -8.95 17.73
C LYS A 12 19.42 -7.45 17.68
N SER A 13 18.59 -7.05 16.72
CA SER A 13 18.16 -5.66 16.55
C SER A 13 17.02 -5.34 17.51
N ASP A 14 17.04 -4.15 18.12
CA ASP A 14 15.89 -3.64 18.89
C ASP A 14 14.80 -3.20 17.93
N VAL A 15 13.85 -4.11 17.67
CA VAL A 15 12.77 -3.90 16.71
C VAL A 15 11.44 -3.81 17.43
N LYS A 16 10.66 -2.80 17.05
CA LYS A 16 9.24 -2.72 17.38
C LYS A 16 8.41 -2.70 16.11
N ILE A 17 7.24 -3.32 16.18
CA ILE A 17 6.32 -3.44 15.05
C ILE A 17 4.99 -2.85 15.47
N ALA A 18 4.40 -2.05 14.58
CA ALA A 18 3.05 -1.52 14.70
C ALA A 18 2.24 -1.98 13.49
N LEU A 19 0.92 -1.91 13.60
CA LEU A 19 0.00 -2.31 12.54
C LEU A 19 -1.08 -1.26 12.37
N ILE A 20 -1.49 -1.04 11.12
CA ILE A 20 -2.67 -0.26 10.77
C ILE A 20 -3.47 -1.07 9.75
N ALA A 21 -4.74 -1.30 10.04
CA ALA A 21 -5.71 -1.85 9.09
C ALA A 21 -6.71 -0.74 8.73
N PHE A 22 -6.82 -0.47 7.43
CA PHE A 22 -7.72 0.53 6.87
C PHE A 22 -8.56 -0.12 5.77
N ARG A 23 -9.76 0.43 5.57
CA ARG A 23 -10.71 0.04 4.51
C ARG A 23 -11.25 1.34 3.91
N ASP A 24 -12.57 1.50 3.89
CA ASP A 24 -13.23 2.63 3.29
C ASP A 24 -14.09 3.42 4.30
N LEU A 25 -13.43 3.97 5.32
CA LEU A 25 -14.11 4.65 6.43
C LEU A 25 -14.80 5.94 5.97
N ILE A 26 -14.15 6.72 5.13
CA ILE A 26 -14.68 8.01 4.72
C ILE A 26 -15.95 7.87 3.89
N TYR A 27 -16.01 6.93 2.94
CA TYR A 27 -17.20 6.72 2.14
C TYR A 27 -18.32 6.08 2.97
N ALA A 28 -17.98 5.17 3.90
CA ALA A 28 -18.93 4.66 4.90
C ALA A 28 -19.57 5.77 5.75
N LYS A 29 -18.78 6.76 6.19
CA LYS A 29 -19.28 7.94 6.92
C LYS A 29 -20.18 8.82 6.07
N LYS A 30 -19.78 9.09 4.82
CA LYS A 30 -20.57 9.90 3.90
C LYS A 30 -21.95 9.28 3.64
N LEU A 31 -22.00 7.96 3.45
CA LEU A 31 -23.24 7.21 3.23
C LEU A 31 -23.98 6.88 4.53
N ASN A 32 -23.40 7.20 5.69
CA ASN A 32 -23.89 6.83 7.02
C ASN A 32 -24.24 5.33 7.11
N LYS A 33 -23.37 4.46 6.58
CA LYS A 33 -23.61 3.02 6.43
C LYS A 33 -22.35 2.23 6.74
N SER A 34 -22.49 1.14 7.50
CA SER A 34 -21.38 0.20 7.79
C SER A 34 -20.12 0.86 8.37
N ILE A 35 -20.24 1.98 9.08
CA ILE A 35 -19.11 2.76 9.60
C ILE A 35 -18.18 1.89 10.45
N ASN A 36 -18.71 1.19 11.45
CA ASN A 36 -17.91 0.37 12.37
C ASN A 36 -17.14 -0.77 11.66
N LYS A 37 -17.64 -1.27 10.52
CA LYS A 37 -16.93 -2.30 9.74
C LYS A 37 -15.76 -1.73 8.93
N ASN A 38 -15.77 -0.43 8.69
CA ASN A 38 -14.76 0.28 7.94
C ASN A 38 -13.84 1.11 8.85
N ASP A 39 -14.04 1.06 10.17
CA ASP A 39 -13.19 1.78 11.11
C ASP A 39 -11.73 1.36 10.93
N THR A 40 -10.86 2.36 11.09
CA THR A 40 -9.42 2.16 11.02
C THR A 40 -8.94 1.62 12.36
N GLU A 41 -8.38 0.42 12.33
CA GLU A 41 -7.82 -0.24 13.48
C GLU A 41 -6.31 -0.03 13.48
N TYR A 42 -5.72 0.18 14.64
CA TYR A 42 -4.27 0.26 14.75
C TYR A 42 -3.79 -0.32 16.07
N ILE A 43 -2.63 -0.97 16.00
CA ILE A 43 -1.89 -1.49 17.14
C ILE A 43 -0.58 -0.72 17.18
N ASN A 44 -0.30 -0.09 18.31
CA ASN A 44 0.92 0.69 18.48
C ASN A 44 2.14 -0.23 18.64
N PHE A 45 3.33 0.34 18.66
CA PHE A 45 4.60 -0.37 18.64
C PHE A 45 4.78 -1.38 19.79
N LEU A 46 4.75 -2.68 19.45
CA LEU A 46 5.08 -3.79 20.35
C LEU A 46 6.50 -4.29 20.09
N SER A 47 7.19 -4.74 21.14
CA SER A 47 8.51 -5.36 21.01
C SER A 47 8.42 -6.63 20.16
N ILE A 48 9.43 -6.88 19.34
CA ILE A 48 9.54 -8.11 18.55
C ILE A 48 9.57 -9.39 19.42
N ASP A 49 9.89 -9.28 20.70
CA ASP A 49 9.84 -10.41 21.64
C ASP A 49 8.41 -10.78 22.06
N GLY A 50 7.45 -9.84 21.96
CA GLY A 50 6.02 -10.06 22.23
C GLY A 50 5.19 -10.33 20.96
N VAL A 51 5.85 -10.73 19.87
CA VAL A 51 5.25 -10.70 18.53
C VAL A 51 4.21 -11.78 18.24
N ASP A 52 4.12 -12.83 19.08
CA ASP A 52 3.07 -13.84 18.95
C ASP A 52 1.69 -13.23 19.19
N GLU A 53 1.60 -12.26 20.10
CA GLU A 53 0.41 -11.43 20.33
C GLU A 53 0.11 -10.59 19.09
N LEU A 54 1.10 -9.91 18.51
CA LEU A 54 0.92 -9.12 17.29
C LEU A 54 0.46 -9.97 16.09
N VAL A 55 1.06 -11.14 15.90
CA VAL A 55 0.67 -12.07 14.82
C VAL A 55 -0.77 -12.52 15.02
N SER A 56 -1.13 -12.86 16.27
CA SER A 56 -2.49 -13.28 16.62
C SER A 56 -3.51 -12.16 16.38
N GLU A 57 -3.17 -10.93 16.74
CA GLU A 57 -3.98 -9.74 16.48
C GLU A 57 -4.13 -9.48 14.97
N ILE A 58 -3.05 -9.60 14.18
CA ILE A 58 -3.10 -9.50 12.71
C ILE A 58 -4.03 -10.57 12.12
N GLU A 59 -3.91 -11.81 12.59
CA GLU A 59 -4.73 -12.93 12.12
C GLU A 59 -6.21 -12.78 12.54
N TYR A 60 -6.50 -12.00 13.59
CA TYR A 60 -7.86 -11.74 14.08
C TYR A 60 -8.54 -10.55 13.39
N ILE A 61 -7.76 -9.62 12.82
CA ILE A 61 -8.33 -8.48 12.10
C ILE A 61 -9.13 -8.99 10.90
N PRO A 62 -10.45 -8.73 10.86
CA PRO A 62 -11.26 -9.25 9.79
C PRO A 62 -10.90 -8.54 8.47
N CYS A 63 -10.60 -9.34 7.44
CA CYS A 63 -10.61 -8.91 6.04
C CYS A 63 -12.06 -8.72 5.55
N GLN A 64 -12.85 -7.95 6.31
CA GLN A 64 -14.22 -7.57 6.02
C GLN A 64 -14.31 -6.06 6.08
N GLY A 65 -15.19 -5.47 5.27
CA GLY A 65 -15.27 -4.02 5.11
C GLY A 65 -15.29 -3.67 3.62
N GLY A 66 -14.90 -2.45 3.32
CA GLY A 66 -15.07 -1.83 2.01
C GLY A 66 -16.53 -1.45 1.77
N MET A 67 -16.74 -0.61 0.77
CA MET A 67 -18.09 -0.19 0.36
C MET A 67 -18.42 -0.62 -1.07
N GLY A 68 -17.49 -1.30 -1.75
CA GLY A 68 -17.67 -1.83 -3.10
C GLY A 68 -17.60 -0.77 -4.20
N ASP A 69 -17.16 0.44 -3.88
CA ASP A 69 -16.90 1.53 -4.82
C ASP A 69 -15.50 1.45 -5.44
N GLY A 70 -14.58 0.71 -4.82
CA GLY A 70 -13.27 0.37 -5.35
C GLY A 70 -12.13 1.03 -4.56
N PRO A 71 -12.00 2.37 -4.55
CA PRO A 71 -10.93 3.04 -3.80
C PRO A 71 -11.02 2.79 -2.30
N GLU A 72 -9.89 2.96 -1.61
CA GLU A 72 -9.75 2.79 -0.17
C GLU A 72 -9.41 4.12 0.53
N ASP A 73 -9.66 4.21 1.83
CA ASP A 73 -9.42 5.40 2.65
C ASP A 73 -7.96 5.47 3.11
N TRP A 74 -7.07 5.90 2.22
CA TRP A 74 -5.65 6.09 2.57
C TRP A 74 -5.45 7.23 3.58
N ASN A 75 -6.36 8.20 3.64
CA ASN A 75 -6.28 9.30 4.59
C ASN A 75 -6.42 8.79 6.02
N SER A 76 -7.36 7.87 6.28
CA SER A 76 -7.50 7.27 7.61
C SER A 76 -6.26 6.46 7.99
N ALA A 77 -5.66 5.74 7.04
CA ALA A 77 -4.41 5.01 7.25
C ALA A 77 -3.27 5.95 7.66
N PHE A 78 -3.07 7.05 6.93
CA PHE A 78 -2.01 8.02 7.23
C PHE A 78 -2.29 8.81 8.51
N LYS A 79 -3.56 9.11 8.79
CA LYS A 79 -3.97 9.70 10.07
C LYS A 79 -3.67 8.77 11.25
N ALA A 80 -3.88 7.46 11.11
CA ALA A 80 -3.49 6.48 12.11
C ALA A 80 -1.97 6.37 12.24
N TYR A 81 -1.24 6.41 11.12
CA TYR A 81 0.24 6.43 11.10
C TYR A 81 0.80 7.57 11.95
N PHE A 82 0.27 8.78 11.83
CA PHE A 82 0.75 9.92 12.63
C PHE A 82 0.39 9.85 14.13
N LYS A 83 -0.41 8.86 14.56
CA LYS A 83 -0.70 8.60 15.98
C LYS A 83 0.23 7.54 16.60
N LEU A 84 1.04 6.86 15.79
CA LEU A 84 1.95 5.83 16.29
C LEU A 84 3.15 6.46 17.02
N ASP A 85 3.62 5.80 18.07
CA ASP A 85 4.69 6.30 18.93
C ASP A 85 6.08 5.97 18.35
N PHE A 86 6.41 6.58 17.22
CA PHE A 86 7.71 6.43 16.58
C PHE A 86 8.85 6.89 17.52
N ARG A 87 9.90 6.05 17.62
CA ARG A 87 11.14 6.46 18.28
C ARG A 87 11.92 7.37 17.35
N LYS A 88 12.34 8.54 17.84
CA LYS A 88 13.02 9.57 17.02
C LYS A 88 14.28 9.07 16.30
N GLU A 89 15.07 8.22 16.95
CA GLU A 89 16.35 7.73 16.44
C GLU A 89 16.24 6.36 15.73
N ALA A 90 15.04 5.78 15.63
CA ALA A 90 14.88 4.48 15.01
C ALA A 90 14.77 4.60 13.49
N SER A 91 15.47 3.72 12.77
CA SER A 91 15.19 3.50 11.35
C SER A 91 13.76 2.99 11.18
N GLN A 92 13.04 3.59 10.23
CA GLN A 92 11.64 3.28 9.97
C GLN A 92 11.52 2.51 8.65
N ILE A 93 10.82 1.38 8.69
CA ILE A 93 10.50 0.55 7.53
C ILE A 93 8.98 0.45 7.44
N ILE A 94 8.41 0.92 6.33
CA ILE A 94 6.96 0.96 6.14
C ILE A 94 6.57 0.07 4.98
N PHE A 95 5.77 -0.95 5.29
CA PHE A 95 5.03 -1.70 4.28
C PHE A 95 3.69 -1.01 4.07
N PHE A 96 3.41 -0.58 2.84
CA PHE A 96 2.10 -0.06 2.47
C PHE A 96 1.45 -1.01 1.46
N ILE A 97 0.41 -1.71 1.90
CA ILE A 97 -0.22 -2.82 1.19
C ILE A 97 -1.66 -2.44 0.88
N THR A 98 -2.05 -2.54 -0.38
CA THR A 98 -3.43 -2.36 -0.84
C THR A 98 -3.60 -3.01 -2.22
N ASP A 99 -4.82 -3.41 -2.54
CA ASP A 99 -5.25 -3.94 -3.83
C ASP A 99 -5.89 -2.86 -4.72
N ASN A 100 -6.24 -1.70 -4.16
CA ASN A 100 -6.83 -0.58 -4.87
C ASN A 100 -6.16 0.79 -4.61
N GLY A 101 -6.70 1.80 -5.28
CA GLY A 101 -6.31 3.20 -5.15
C GLY A 101 -6.89 3.90 -3.93
N ALA A 102 -6.75 5.23 -3.87
CA ALA A 102 -7.33 6.08 -2.83
C ALA A 102 -8.48 6.93 -3.37
N HIS A 103 -9.40 7.35 -2.51
CA HIS A 103 -10.38 8.41 -2.80
C HIS A 103 -9.71 9.78 -3.05
N HIS A 104 -9.08 9.91 -4.21
CA HIS A 104 -8.45 11.13 -4.72
C HIS A 104 -8.27 11.02 -6.25
N PRO A 105 -8.49 12.09 -7.04
CA PRO A 105 -8.45 12.10 -8.51
C PRO A 105 -7.25 11.38 -9.14
N GLU A 106 -6.05 11.66 -8.64
CA GLU A 106 -4.82 11.04 -9.13
C GLU A 106 -4.51 9.64 -8.57
N PHE A 107 -5.23 9.18 -7.55
CA PHE A 107 -4.99 7.92 -6.84
C PHE A 107 -6.13 6.91 -7.00
N HIS A 108 -7.29 7.25 -7.56
CA HIS A 108 -8.29 6.28 -8.05
C HIS A 108 -8.34 6.18 -9.57
N SER A 109 -7.65 7.05 -10.31
CA SER A 109 -7.65 7.05 -11.76
C SER A 109 -6.77 5.96 -12.35
N HIS A 110 -7.29 5.24 -13.35
CA HIS A 110 -6.50 4.34 -14.19
C HIS A 110 -6.42 4.88 -15.62
N PRO A 111 -5.31 4.69 -16.33
CA PRO A 111 -5.27 5.02 -17.74
C PRO A 111 -6.16 4.11 -18.57
N ASP A 112 -7.20 4.70 -19.18
CA ASP A 112 -8.16 4.03 -20.06
C ASP A 112 -7.52 3.42 -21.31
N ASN A 113 -6.34 3.92 -21.71
CA ASN A 113 -5.58 3.41 -22.84
C ASN A 113 -4.07 3.76 -22.75
N GLU A 114 -3.32 3.29 -23.73
CA GLU A 114 -1.86 3.41 -23.82
C GLU A 114 -1.35 4.85 -23.90
N ILE A 115 -2.07 5.73 -24.62
CA ILE A 115 -1.71 7.15 -24.71
C ILE A 115 -1.89 7.78 -23.33
N ALA A 116 -2.97 7.44 -22.64
CA ALA A 116 -3.26 7.91 -21.30
C ALA A 116 -2.23 7.39 -20.26
N ALA A 117 -1.77 6.15 -20.38
CA ALA A 117 -0.71 5.58 -19.54
C ALA A 117 0.63 6.27 -19.75
N LYS A 118 0.96 6.59 -21.01
CA LYS A 118 2.18 7.34 -21.36
C LYS A 118 2.11 8.78 -20.85
N LEU A 119 1.00 9.47 -21.08
CA LEU A 119 0.78 10.83 -20.58
C LEU A 119 0.83 10.88 -19.05
N PHE A 120 0.33 9.87 -18.34
CA PHE A 120 0.47 9.77 -16.88
C PHE A 120 1.90 9.52 -16.42
N ALA A 121 2.65 8.64 -17.10
CA ALA A 121 4.07 8.43 -16.84
C ALA A 121 4.88 9.73 -17.02
N GLU A 122 4.39 10.65 -17.85
CA GLU A 122 4.93 12.00 -18.09
C GLU A 122 4.30 13.10 -17.23
N GLY A 123 3.30 12.80 -16.39
CA GLY A 123 2.63 13.76 -15.51
C GLY A 123 1.62 14.71 -16.19
N LYS A 124 1.08 14.34 -17.35
CA LYS A 124 0.28 15.21 -18.26
C LYS A 124 -1.17 14.75 -18.48
N SER A 125 -1.73 13.87 -17.66
CA SER A 125 -3.07 13.27 -17.88
C SER A 125 -4.10 13.69 -16.81
N ASN A 126 -5.33 14.00 -17.25
CA ASN A 126 -6.55 14.01 -16.43
C ASN A 126 -7.45 12.87 -16.94
N PHE A 127 -7.75 11.87 -16.11
CA PHE A 127 -8.50 10.67 -16.52
C PHE A 127 -10.01 10.78 -16.30
N GLN A 128 -10.78 9.92 -16.97
CA GLN A 128 -12.21 9.72 -16.73
C GLN A 128 -12.41 8.99 -15.39
N THR A 129 -13.40 9.44 -14.64
CA THR A 129 -13.73 8.98 -13.28
C THR A 129 -15.24 9.12 -13.14
N ASP A 130 -15.91 8.09 -12.62
CA ASP A 130 -17.35 8.12 -12.38
C ASP A 130 -17.77 9.31 -11.49
N ASP A 131 -18.76 10.08 -11.94
CA ASP A 131 -19.21 11.33 -11.32
C ASP A 131 -19.65 11.17 -9.84
N GLU A 132 -20.19 10.01 -9.45
CA GLU A 132 -20.56 9.76 -8.05
C GLU A 132 -19.34 9.61 -7.13
N LYS A 133 -18.21 9.09 -7.64
CA LYS A 133 -16.98 8.92 -6.85
C LYS A 133 -16.33 10.26 -6.54
N TYR A 134 -16.43 11.28 -7.40
CA TYR A 134 -15.87 12.61 -7.12
C TYR A 134 -16.46 13.29 -5.90
N SER A 135 -17.74 13.02 -5.60
CA SER A 135 -18.38 13.67 -4.46
C SER A 135 -17.78 13.23 -3.12
N ILE A 136 -16.91 12.21 -3.07
CA ILE A 136 -16.14 11.88 -1.87
C ILE A 136 -14.95 12.82 -1.68
N ASP A 137 -14.38 13.36 -2.76
CA ASP A 137 -13.18 14.19 -2.69
C ASP A 137 -13.50 15.46 -1.90
N ASP A 138 -14.65 16.07 -2.21
CA ASP A 138 -15.18 17.25 -1.53
C ASP A 138 -15.81 16.94 -0.16
N PHE A 139 -15.93 15.66 0.21
CA PHE A 139 -16.48 15.30 1.51
C PHE A 139 -15.48 15.61 2.63
N ILE A 140 -15.91 16.49 3.52
CA ILE A 140 -15.19 16.82 4.74
C ILE A 140 -15.80 15.99 5.87
N GLY A 141 -15.00 15.09 6.45
CA GLY A 141 -15.45 14.25 7.55
C GLY A 141 -15.93 15.08 8.76
N PRO A 142 -16.76 14.51 9.67
CA PRO A 142 -17.38 15.27 10.77
C PRO A 142 -16.42 16.05 11.69
N ASN A 143 -15.16 15.63 11.76
CA ASN A 143 -14.11 16.25 12.58
C ASN A 143 -12.91 16.70 11.74
N GLU A 144 -13.13 16.92 10.45
CA GLU A 144 -12.09 17.32 9.50
C GLU A 144 -12.40 18.72 8.98
N ILE A 145 -11.37 19.39 8.47
CA ILE A 145 -11.46 20.76 7.92
C ILE A 145 -10.94 20.83 6.48
N LEU A 146 -10.36 19.73 6.00
CA LEU A 146 -9.83 19.60 4.66
C LEU A 146 -10.68 18.58 3.90
N THR A 147 -10.75 18.79 2.59
CA THR A 147 -11.24 17.79 1.64
C THR A 147 -10.36 16.55 1.68
N GLN A 148 -10.86 15.40 1.19
CA GLN A 148 -10.05 14.18 1.13
C GLN A 148 -8.80 14.37 0.26
N LYS A 149 -8.96 15.13 -0.82
CA LYS A 149 -7.85 15.48 -1.70
C LYS A 149 -6.75 16.26 -0.96
N ASP A 150 -7.12 17.37 -0.32
CA ASP A 150 -6.16 18.25 0.35
C ASP A 150 -5.49 17.53 1.53
N GLN A 151 -6.25 16.72 2.26
CA GLN A 151 -5.73 15.92 3.37
C GLN A 151 -4.65 14.94 2.90
N LEU A 152 -4.89 14.22 1.79
CA LEU A 152 -3.94 13.26 1.26
C LEU A 152 -2.64 13.94 0.81
N GLU A 153 -2.75 15.10 0.16
CA GLU A 153 -1.57 15.88 -0.24
C GLU A 153 -0.75 16.36 0.96
N VAL A 154 -1.41 16.80 2.04
CA VAL A 154 -0.76 17.21 3.28
C VAL A 154 -0.07 16.02 3.95
N TYR A 155 -0.74 14.86 4.02
CA TYR A 155 -0.17 13.66 4.61
C TYR A 155 1.03 13.14 3.81
N ILE A 156 0.97 13.07 2.48
CA ILE A 156 2.11 12.67 1.66
C ILE A 156 3.33 13.59 1.86
N LYS A 157 3.11 14.91 1.98
CA LYS A 157 4.17 15.87 2.31
C LYS A 157 4.80 15.58 3.67
N GLN A 158 3.99 15.24 4.68
CA GLN A 158 4.47 14.90 6.02
C GLN A 158 5.21 13.56 6.06
N LEU A 159 4.69 12.54 5.37
CA LEU A 159 5.33 11.23 5.19
C LEU A 159 6.71 11.36 4.55
N ALA A 160 6.84 12.15 3.49
CA ALA A 160 8.11 12.38 2.81
C ALA A 160 9.17 13.02 3.72
N LYS A 161 8.76 13.87 4.67
CA LYS A 161 9.67 14.50 5.65
C LYS A 161 10.24 13.50 6.66
N GLN A 162 9.46 12.47 7.03
CA GLN A 162 9.95 11.41 7.94
C GLN A 162 10.95 10.48 7.26
N ASN A 163 10.92 10.41 5.92
CA ASN A 163 11.85 9.67 5.07
C ASN A 163 12.10 8.20 5.51
N PRO A 164 11.06 7.40 5.78
CA PRO A 164 11.26 5.98 6.06
C PRO A 164 11.68 5.22 4.79
N LEU A 165 12.11 3.97 4.97
CA LEU A 165 12.25 3.01 3.88
C LEU A 165 10.87 2.51 3.49
N TRP A 166 10.43 2.85 2.27
CA TRP A 166 9.12 2.45 1.76
C TRP A 166 9.17 1.13 1.01
N ILE A 167 8.29 0.21 1.38
CA ILE A 167 8.03 -1.04 0.67
C ILE A 167 6.58 -0.99 0.25
N LEU A 168 6.37 -0.67 -1.02
CA LEU A 168 5.06 -0.48 -1.59
C LEU A 168 4.59 -1.78 -2.23
N CYS A 169 3.44 -2.28 -1.81
CA CYS A 169 2.91 -3.57 -2.24
C CYS A 169 1.53 -3.40 -2.88
N PRO A 170 1.45 -3.00 -4.16
CA PRO A 170 0.19 -2.93 -4.88
C PRO A 170 -0.23 -4.34 -5.29
N PHE A 171 -0.93 -5.04 -4.38
CA PHE A 171 -1.43 -6.39 -4.59
C PHE A 171 -2.82 -6.40 -5.22
N GLY A 172 -2.97 -5.59 -6.27
CA GLY A 172 -4.13 -5.58 -7.13
C GLY A 172 -3.86 -4.72 -8.36
N TYR A 173 -4.51 -5.05 -9.47
CA TYR A 173 -4.33 -4.31 -10.72
C TYR A 173 -4.63 -2.81 -10.53
N HIS A 174 -5.64 -2.50 -9.72
CA HIS A 174 -6.07 -1.13 -9.47
C HIS A 174 -5.13 -0.36 -8.51
N ALA A 175 -4.34 -1.03 -7.68
CA ALA A 175 -3.33 -0.37 -6.85
C ALA A 175 -2.05 0.03 -7.60
N PHE A 176 -1.76 -0.55 -8.77
CA PHE A 176 -0.46 -0.40 -9.43
C PHE A 176 -0.06 1.06 -9.71
N TYR A 177 -0.89 1.81 -10.45
CA TYR A 177 -0.61 3.20 -10.80
C TYR A 177 -0.72 4.17 -9.61
N PRO A 178 -1.74 4.06 -8.73
CA PRO A 178 -1.80 4.86 -7.50
C PRO A 178 -0.53 4.73 -6.65
N MET A 179 0.01 3.52 -6.54
CA MET A 179 1.22 3.26 -5.79
C MET A 179 2.47 3.84 -6.46
N GLU A 180 2.56 3.80 -7.80
CA GLU A 180 3.59 4.51 -8.55
C GLU A 180 3.50 6.04 -8.33
N LYS A 181 2.28 6.58 -8.32
CA LYS A 181 2.04 8.00 -8.05
C LYS A 181 2.46 8.38 -6.63
N LEU A 182 2.16 7.55 -5.64
CA LEU A 182 2.56 7.76 -4.25
C LEU A 182 4.08 7.91 -4.14
N TYR A 183 4.81 6.96 -4.72
CA TYR A 183 6.28 7.02 -4.79
C TYR A 183 6.77 8.32 -5.43
N ARG A 184 6.24 8.69 -6.61
CA ARG A 184 6.64 9.93 -7.30
C ARG A 184 6.38 11.16 -6.45
N LYS A 185 5.22 11.24 -5.77
CA LYS A 185 4.92 12.37 -4.87
C LYS A 185 5.84 12.38 -3.64
N LEU A 186 6.13 11.23 -3.04
CA LEU A 186 7.09 11.13 -1.93
C LEU A 186 8.48 11.62 -2.38
N LYS A 187 8.99 11.11 -3.52
CA LYS A 187 10.29 11.46 -4.09
C LYS A 187 10.41 12.94 -4.49
N ASN A 188 9.33 13.51 -5.01
CA ASN A 188 9.28 14.94 -5.35
C ASN A 188 9.34 15.83 -4.10
N ASN A 189 8.69 15.41 -3.00
CA ASN A 189 8.75 16.14 -1.73
C ASN A 189 10.05 15.87 -0.95
N ASN A 190 10.69 14.72 -1.17
CA ASN A 190 11.98 14.39 -0.62
C ASN A 190 12.83 13.54 -1.59
N PRO A 191 13.81 14.14 -2.29
CA PRO A 191 14.67 13.42 -3.22
C PRO A 191 15.48 12.27 -2.61
N SER A 192 15.63 12.21 -1.28
CA SER A 192 16.29 11.08 -0.60
C SER A 192 15.34 9.92 -0.28
N THR A 193 14.07 9.97 -0.69
CA THR A 193 13.13 8.87 -0.49
C THR A 193 13.69 7.56 -1.07
N ASN A 194 13.80 6.56 -0.19
CA ASN A 194 14.17 5.20 -0.51
C ASN A 194 12.88 4.37 -0.59
N CYS A 195 12.67 3.73 -1.73
CA CYS A 195 11.44 3.01 -1.98
C CYS A 195 11.71 1.82 -2.90
N ILE A 196 11.04 0.70 -2.61
CA ILE A 196 10.88 -0.43 -3.52
C ILE A 196 9.40 -0.71 -3.71
N ASN A 197 9.02 -1.13 -4.92
CA ASN A 197 7.67 -1.56 -5.23
C ASN A 197 7.70 -3.05 -5.57
N ILE A 198 6.98 -3.86 -4.80
CA ILE A 198 6.92 -5.32 -4.95
C ILE A 198 5.49 -5.70 -5.36
N THR A 199 5.33 -6.29 -6.53
CA THR A 199 4.01 -6.67 -7.05
C THR A 199 4.08 -7.95 -7.88
N PHE A 200 2.93 -8.48 -8.25
CA PHE A 200 2.82 -9.67 -9.08
C PHE A 200 2.71 -9.30 -10.56
N LYS A 201 3.29 -10.14 -11.42
CA LYS A 201 3.28 -9.92 -12.88
C LYS A 201 1.88 -9.69 -13.44
N GLY A 202 0.88 -10.43 -12.95
CA GLY A 202 -0.51 -10.30 -13.41
C GLY A 202 -1.22 -9.02 -12.93
N TYR A 203 -0.70 -8.33 -11.91
CA TYR A 203 -1.21 -7.02 -11.48
C TYR A 203 -0.48 -5.86 -12.16
N CYS A 204 0.64 -6.12 -12.83
CA CYS A 204 1.27 -5.14 -13.68
C CYS A 204 0.62 -5.11 -15.07
N PRO A 205 0.24 -3.93 -15.60
CA PRO A 205 -0.19 -3.81 -16.99
C PRO A 205 0.88 -4.36 -17.95
N LYS A 206 0.49 -5.23 -18.89
CA LYS A 206 1.42 -5.93 -19.81
C LYS A 206 2.42 -5.00 -20.49
N LYS A 207 1.94 -3.86 -21.00
CA LYS A 207 2.78 -2.85 -21.68
C LYS A 207 3.72 -2.09 -20.74
N ARG A 208 3.45 -2.08 -19.43
CA ARG A 208 4.34 -1.47 -18.43
C ARG A 208 5.50 -2.39 -18.10
N LEU A 209 5.30 -3.71 -18.06
CA LEU A 209 6.33 -4.71 -17.71
C LEU A 209 7.64 -4.52 -18.48
N GLU A 210 7.55 -4.21 -19.78
CA GLU A 210 8.71 -4.03 -20.67
C GLU A 210 9.54 -2.77 -20.37
N HIS A 211 8.93 -1.79 -19.70
CA HIS A 211 9.52 -0.47 -19.44
C HIS A 211 9.67 -0.16 -17.95
N LEU A 212 9.51 -1.16 -17.07
CA LEU A 212 9.68 -0.95 -15.64
C LEU A 212 11.14 -0.66 -15.30
N ASN A 213 11.33 0.34 -14.45
CA ASN A 213 12.61 0.54 -13.79
C ASN A 213 12.83 -0.61 -12.79
N LYS A 214 13.73 -1.54 -13.13
CA LYS A 214 14.05 -2.74 -12.34
C LYS A 214 14.76 -2.45 -11.01
N ASP A 215 15.28 -1.24 -10.82
CA ASP A 215 15.83 -0.79 -9.55
C ASP A 215 14.73 -0.40 -8.55
N PHE A 216 13.55 -0.02 -9.07
CA PHE A 216 12.41 0.38 -8.27
C PHE A 216 11.35 -0.72 -8.16
N TYR A 217 11.09 -1.47 -9.24
CA TYR A 217 10.13 -2.56 -9.28
C TYR A 217 10.78 -3.93 -9.12
N LYS A 218 10.21 -4.73 -8.22
CA LYS A 218 10.40 -6.19 -8.18
C LYS A 218 9.09 -6.84 -8.54
N ILE A 219 9.13 -7.58 -9.65
CA ILE A 219 7.99 -8.32 -10.18
C ILE A 219 8.17 -9.78 -9.81
N ILE A 220 7.23 -10.29 -9.03
CA ILE A 220 7.15 -11.71 -8.70
C ILE A 220 6.31 -12.36 -9.79
N ASP A 221 6.92 -13.29 -10.51
CA ASP A 221 6.23 -14.09 -11.51
C ASP A 221 5.57 -15.28 -10.80
N ILE A 222 4.24 -15.28 -10.81
CA ILE A 222 3.48 -16.42 -10.35
C ILE A 222 3.20 -17.23 -11.61
N GLU A 223 4.00 -18.27 -11.85
CA GLU A 223 3.71 -19.26 -12.89
C GLU A 223 2.47 -20.05 -12.45
N SER A 224 1.28 -19.50 -12.67
CA SER A 224 0.05 -20.28 -12.54
C SER A 224 -0.14 -21.07 -13.84
N ASP A 225 -0.05 -22.40 -13.78
CA ASP A 225 -0.53 -23.30 -14.84
C ASP A 225 -2.03 -23.09 -15.17
N ALA A 226 -2.73 -22.29 -14.36
CA ALA A 226 -4.05 -21.78 -14.65
C ALA A 226 -3.99 -20.82 -15.85
N THR A 227 -4.37 -21.34 -17.00
CA THR A 227 -4.87 -20.61 -18.16
C THR A 227 -6.12 -19.79 -17.79
N SER A 228 -5.99 -18.76 -16.95
CA SER A 228 -7.08 -17.84 -16.63
C SER A 228 -7.22 -16.81 -17.76
N ARG A 229 -7.80 -17.27 -18.87
CA ARG A 229 -8.34 -16.40 -19.93
C ARG A 229 -9.55 -15.56 -19.47
N ASN A 230 -9.94 -15.59 -18.19
CA ASN A 230 -10.99 -14.77 -17.61
C ASN A 230 -10.48 -13.99 -16.39
N SER A 231 -10.47 -12.67 -16.53
CA SER A 231 -9.85 -11.67 -15.66
C SER A 231 -10.65 -11.34 -14.39
N ARG A 232 -11.12 -12.33 -13.62
CA ARG A 232 -11.96 -12.08 -12.43
C ARG A 232 -11.58 -12.81 -11.15
N THR A 233 -10.64 -13.75 -11.18
CA THR A 233 -10.15 -14.44 -9.96
C THR A 233 -8.80 -13.87 -9.56
N ASP A 234 -8.62 -13.59 -8.27
CA ASP A 234 -7.34 -13.12 -7.71
C ASP A 234 -6.24 -14.12 -8.07
N LEU A 235 -5.04 -13.62 -8.40
CA LEU A 235 -3.90 -14.47 -8.79
C LEU A 235 -3.46 -15.42 -7.66
N LEU A 236 -3.83 -15.12 -6.43
CA LEU A 236 -3.46 -15.88 -5.23
C LEU A 236 -4.55 -16.86 -4.78
N GLU A 237 -5.81 -16.68 -5.20
CA GLU A 237 -6.98 -17.43 -4.68
C GLU A 237 -6.90 -18.95 -4.86
N ASN A 238 -6.16 -19.42 -5.87
CA ASN A 238 -6.09 -20.84 -6.24
C ASN A 238 -4.71 -21.45 -6.03
N LEU A 239 -3.79 -20.75 -5.37
CA LEU A 239 -2.44 -21.25 -5.13
C LEU A 239 -2.40 -22.23 -3.97
N SER A 240 -1.54 -23.25 -4.09
CA SER A 240 -1.28 -24.16 -2.99
C SER A 240 -0.60 -23.42 -1.82
N PRO A 241 -0.74 -23.89 -0.57
CA PRO A 241 0.01 -23.35 0.56
C PRO A 241 1.53 -23.34 0.32
N GLN A 242 2.05 -24.34 -0.42
CA GLN A 242 3.47 -24.41 -0.78
C GLN A 242 3.87 -23.27 -1.73
N ASP A 243 3.05 -22.96 -2.74
CA ASP A 243 3.35 -21.90 -3.71
C ASP A 243 3.18 -20.50 -3.10
N LEU A 244 2.18 -20.32 -2.23
CA LEU A 244 2.08 -19.11 -1.39
C LEU A 244 3.32 -18.93 -0.51
N GLY A 245 3.82 -20.02 0.08
CA GLY A 245 5.06 -20.02 0.86
C GLY A 245 6.27 -19.49 0.06
N LYS A 246 6.46 -19.99 -1.16
CA LYS A 246 7.54 -19.51 -2.07
C LYS A 246 7.39 -18.02 -2.40
N ILE A 247 6.16 -17.57 -2.68
CA ILE A 247 5.89 -16.16 -2.98
C ILE A 247 6.25 -15.27 -1.78
N PHE A 248 5.84 -15.64 -0.57
CA PHE A 248 6.16 -14.87 0.63
C PHE A 248 7.66 -14.88 0.95
N GLU A 249 8.35 -15.98 0.66
CA GLU A 249 9.81 -16.07 0.76
C GLU A 249 10.51 -15.14 -0.24
N GLU A 250 10.02 -15.05 -1.47
CA GLU A 250 10.55 -14.12 -2.47
C GLU A 250 10.32 -12.67 -2.08
N ILE A 251 9.11 -12.29 -1.63
CA ILE A 251 8.82 -10.93 -1.10
C ILE A 251 9.80 -10.59 0.02
N PHE A 252 10.00 -11.52 0.96
CA PHE A 252 10.91 -11.35 2.07
C PHE A 252 12.36 -11.16 1.59
N THR A 253 12.83 -11.99 0.66
CA THR A 253 14.18 -11.93 0.11
C THR A 253 14.46 -10.59 -0.57
N GLN A 254 13.56 -10.13 -1.44
CA GLN A 254 13.69 -8.83 -2.13
C GLN A 254 13.69 -7.67 -1.13
N THR A 255 12.82 -7.74 -0.12
CA THR A 255 12.74 -6.72 0.93
C THR A 255 14.02 -6.65 1.75
N LYS A 256 14.54 -7.80 2.18
CA LYS A 256 15.78 -7.91 2.93
C LYS A 256 16.95 -7.30 2.16
N LEU A 257 17.13 -7.69 0.90
CA LEU A 257 18.20 -7.16 0.04
C LEU A 257 18.11 -5.64 -0.13
N PHE A 258 16.89 -5.11 -0.27
CA PHE A 258 16.66 -3.67 -0.36
C PHE A 258 17.07 -2.94 0.92
N ILE A 259 16.64 -3.44 2.09
CA ILE A 259 16.98 -2.83 3.39
C ILE A 259 18.49 -2.87 3.61
N GLU A 260 19.14 -4.01 3.41
CA GLU A 260 20.59 -4.18 3.59
C GLU A 260 21.36 -3.20 2.68
N LYS A 261 20.94 -3.04 1.41
CA LYS A 261 21.54 -2.08 0.48
C LYS A 261 21.32 -0.62 0.90
N ALA A 262 20.13 -0.28 1.39
CA ALA A 262 19.77 1.10 1.73
C ALA A 262 20.37 1.58 3.05
N THR A 263 20.69 0.65 3.97
CA THR A 263 21.11 0.99 5.33
C THR A 263 22.55 0.58 5.66
N MET A 264 23.24 -0.15 4.77
CA MET A 264 24.55 -0.75 5.02
C MET A 264 24.54 -1.70 6.25
N PHE A 265 23.41 -2.37 6.49
CA PHE A 265 23.19 -3.37 7.56
C PHE A 265 23.76 -4.76 7.23
#